data_AF-A0A1A0M6Z0-F1
#
_entry.id   AF-A0A1A0M6Z0-F1
#
_cell.length_a   1.000
_cell.length_b   1.000
_cell.length_c   1.000
_cell.angle_alpha   90.00
_cell.angle_beta   90.00
_cell.angle_gamma   90.00
#
_symmetry.space_group_name_H-M   'P 1'
#
loop_
_entity.id
_entity.type
_entity.pdbx_description
1 polymer ?
#
loop_
_entity_poly.entity_id
_entity_poly.type
_entity_poly.pdbx_seq_one_letter_code
_entity_poly.pdbx_strand_id
1 'polypeptide(L)'
;MTTADYWLPQPGRPKIKLLDERGRTVCVFGWYKHTQGALAPWATGEECWIPENKPQRDKQRRRMLQSDNKYRPGHQTPSPMQSSPDGRYYLVLPGLTLRWEKVGPILDRLAERNEKRLTIAQLRQYAS
;
A
#
# COMPACT_ATOMS: atom_id res chain seq x y z
N MET A 1 5.00 -20.14 -21.99
CA MET A 1 3.80 -19.66 -21.28
C MET A 1 4.27 -18.71 -20.19
N THR A 2 4.06 -17.41 -20.36
CA THR A 2 4.34 -16.40 -19.33
C THR A 2 3.22 -16.48 -18.29
N THR A 3 3.48 -17.16 -17.18
CA THR A 3 2.59 -17.12 -16.01
C THR A 3 2.50 -15.67 -15.57
N ALA A 4 1.31 -15.09 -15.63
CA ALA A 4 1.14 -13.70 -15.23
C ALA A 4 1.26 -13.59 -13.70
N ASP A 5 2.07 -12.63 -13.26
CA ASP A 5 2.39 -12.38 -11.86
C ASP A 5 1.20 -11.71 -11.15
N TYR A 6 0.79 -12.24 -10.00
CA TYR A 6 -0.28 -11.62 -9.21
C TYR A 6 0.01 -11.66 -7.71
N TRP A 7 -0.36 -10.57 -7.05
CA TRP A 7 -0.35 -10.42 -5.60
C TRP A 7 -1.70 -10.83 -5.05
N LEU A 8 -1.72 -11.87 -4.20
CA LEU A 8 -2.96 -12.33 -3.59
C LEU A 8 -3.13 -11.71 -2.20
N PRO A 9 -4.16 -10.87 -1.99
CA PRO A 9 -4.46 -10.37 -0.65
C PRO A 9 -4.76 -11.56 0.25
N GLN A 10 -4.20 -11.57 1.46
CA GLN A 10 -4.41 -12.68 2.39
C GLN A 10 -5.69 -12.45 3.22
N PRO A 11 -6.80 -13.18 2.96
CA PRO A 11 -8.01 -13.05 3.76
C PRO A 11 -7.73 -13.45 5.20
N GLY A 12 -8.22 -12.66 6.16
CA GLY A 12 -8.01 -12.89 7.60
C GLY A 12 -6.81 -12.16 8.20
N ARG A 13 -5.88 -11.63 7.39
CA ARG A 13 -4.79 -10.77 7.89
C ARG A 13 -5.28 -9.33 8.13
N PRO A 14 -4.73 -8.63 9.15
CA PRO A 14 -5.16 -7.28 9.48
C PRO A 14 -4.83 -6.30 8.36
N LYS A 15 -5.73 -5.34 8.14
CA LYS A 15 -5.46 -4.15 7.32
C LYS A 15 -5.28 -2.95 8.24
N ILE A 16 -4.24 -2.15 7.98
CA ILE A 16 -3.94 -0.96 8.77
C ILE A 16 -4.24 0.28 7.93
N LYS A 17 -5.14 1.14 8.42
CA LYS A 17 -5.49 2.39 7.75
C LYS A 17 -4.56 3.49 8.22
N LEU A 18 -3.89 4.17 7.30
CA LEU A 18 -3.17 5.39 7.58
C LEU A 18 -4.11 6.59 7.43
N LEU A 19 -4.21 7.40 8.48
CA LEU A 19 -5.08 8.56 8.57
C LEU A 19 -4.27 9.86 8.56
N ASP A 20 -4.80 10.88 7.87
CA ASP A 20 -4.30 12.25 8.02
C ASP A 20 -4.74 12.89 9.35
N GLU A 21 -4.27 14.10 9.62
CA GLU A 21 -4.61 14.89 10.82
C GLU A 21 -6.11 15.18 10.95
N ARG A 22 -6.86 15.09 9.84
CA ARG A 22 -8.31 15.25 9.78
C ARG A 22 -9.06 13.91 9.95
N GLY A 23 -8.36 12.83 10.26
CA GLY A 23 -8.93 11.48 10.41
C GLY A 23 -9.32 10.81 9.10
N ARG A 24 -8.94 11.35 7.95
CA ARG A 24 -9.26 10.79 6.62
C ARG A 24 -8.23 9.75 6.24
N THR A 25 -8.68 8.58 5.79
CA THR A 25 -7.77 7.56 5.25
C THR A 25 -7.08 8.08 3.99
N VAL A 26 -5.75 8.05 4.01
CA VAL A 26 -4.87 8.44 2.89
C VAL A 26 -4.23 7.21 2.22
N CYS A 27 -3.99 6.15 2.99
CA CYS A 27 -3.37 4.91 2.52
C CYS A 27 -3.93 3.75 3.36
N VAL A 28 -3.93 2.55 2.80
CA VAL A 28 -4.23 1.32 3.54
C VAL A 28 -3.07 0.36 3.34
N PHE A 29 -2.53 -0.21 4.40
CA PHE A 29 -1.55 -1.27 4.32
C PHE A 29 -2.28 -2.61 4.35
N GLY A 30 -2.10 -3.42 3.30
CA GLY A 30 -2.61 -4.77 3.20
C GLY A 30 -1.48 -5.78 3.24
N TRP A 31 -1.75 -6.98 3.77
CA TRP A 31 -0.82 -8.10 3.78
C TRP A 31 -1.06 -8.96 2.54
N TYR A 32 -0.01 -9.15 1.74
CA TYR A 32 -0.08 -9.89 0.51
C TYR A 32 0.94 -11.02 0.52
N LYS A 33 0.55 -12.14 -0.08
CA LYS A 33 1.46 -13.24 -0.37
C LYS A 33 1.79 -13.20 -1.85
N HIS A 34 3.08 -13.26 -2.15
CA HIS A 34 3.54 -13.44 -3.51
C HIS A 34 3.29 -14.88 -3.95
N THR A 35 2.73 -15.08 -5.14
CA THR A 35 2.67 -16.38 -5.80
C THR A 35 3.50 -16.33 -7.07
N GLN A 36 4.37 -17.32 -7.27
CA GLN A 36 5.58 -17.24 -8.09
C GLN A 36 5.36 -16.95 -9.59
N GLY A 37 6.02 -15.88 -10.05
CA GLY A 37 6.61 -15.62 -11.35
C GLY A 37 7.66 -14.49 -11.15
N ALA A 38 8.67 -14.38 -12.03
CA ALA A 38 9.94 -13.75 -11.68
C ALA A 38 9.91 -12.20 -11.59
N LEU A 39 10.52 -11.68 -10.51
CA LEU A 39 11.05 -10.31 -10.31
C LEU A 39 10.07 -9.17 -9.98
N ALA A 40 9.68 -9.09 -8.70
CA ALA A 40 9.69 -7.84 -7.96
C ALA A 40 10.85 -7.89 -6.93
N PRO A 41 11.97 -7.18 -7.13
CA PRO A 41 13.19 -7.38 -6.33
C PRO A 41 13.07 -6.98 -4.84
N TRP A 42 11.94 -6.41 -4.40
CA TRP A 42 11.65 -6.13 -3.00
C TRP A 42 10.88 -7.23 -2.28
N ALA A 43 10.45 -8.27 -3.00
CA ALA A 43 9.66 -9.34 -2.43
C ALA A 43 10.12 -10.68 -3.00
N THR A 44 11.21 -11.17 -2.41
CA THR A 44 11.70 -12.53 -2.56
C THR A 44 10.73 -13.51 -1.92
N GLY A 45 9.65 -13.90 -2.61
CA GLY A 45 8.82 -15.06 -2.24
C GLY A 45 8.11 -15.03 -0.88
N GLU A 46 8.16 -13.91 -0.17
CA GLU A 46 7.73 -13.76 1.22
C GLU A 46 6.46 -12.91 1.32
N GLU A 47 5.63 -13.22 2.33
CA GLU A 47 4.48 -12.40 2.66
C GLU A 47 4.95 -11.01 3.10
N CYS A 48 4.31 -9.94 2.62
CA CYS A 48 4.73 -8.60 2.95
C CYS A 48 3.56 -7.61 3.01
N TRP A 49 3.81 -6.49 3.67
CA TRP A 49 2.94 -5.32 3.58
C TRP A 49 3.04 -4.70 2.19
N ILE A 50 1.89 -4.30 1.64
CA ILE A 50 1.80 -3.48 0.44
C ILE A 50 0.95 -2.24 0.79
N PRO A 51 1.46 -1.02 0.53
CA PRO A 51 0.67 0.18 0.66
C PRO A 51 -0.26 0.30 -0.55
N GLU A 52 -1.56 0.26 -0.27
CA GLU A 52 -2.62 0.47 -1.23
C GLU A 52 -3.07 1.94 -1.18
N ASN A 53 -3.28 2.51 -2.36
CA ASN A 53 -4.02 3.76 -2.47
C ASN A 53 -5.37 3.63 -1.77
N LYS A 54 -5.84 4.74 -1.20
CA LYS A 54 -7.17 4.80 -0.58
C LYS A 54 -8.20 4.12 -1.49
N PRO A 55 -8.96 3.12 -1.00
CA PRO A 55 -10.00 2.51 -1.80
C PRO A 55 -10.95 3.62 -2.24
N GLN A 56 -11.02 3.82 -3.55
CA GLN A 56 -12.01 4.69 -4.14
C GLN A 56 -13.38 4.20 -3.67
N ARG A 57 -14.24 5.10 -3.19
CA ARG A 57 -15.59 4.73 -2.73
C ARG A 57 -16.25 3.85 -3.79
N ASP A 58 -17.03 2.85 -3.40
CA ASP A 58 -17.71 1.93 -4.35
C ASP A 58 -18.45 2.66 -5.49
N LYS A 59 -18.94 3.88 -5.24
CA LYS A 59 -19.55 4.75 -6.25
C LYS A 59 -18.59 5.14 -7.38
N GLN A 60 -17.31 5.39 -7.06
CA GLN A 60 -16.26 5.69 -8.03
C GLN A 60 -15.79 4.42 -8.73
N ARG A 61 -15.65 3.30 -8.01
CA ARG A 61 -15.37 1.98 -8.60
C ARG A 61 -16.45 1.56 -9.61
N ARG A 62 -17.74 1.74 -9.28
CA ARG A 62 -18.87 1.50 -10.19
C ARG A 62 -18.87 2.44 -11.40
N ARG A 63 -18.50 3.72 -11.23
CA ARG A 63 -18.33 4.66 -12.35
C ARG A 63 -17.21 4.23 -13.30
N MET A 64 -16.12 3.67 -12.78
CA MET A 64 -15.02 3.16 -13.60
C MET A 64 -15.39 1.85 -14.33
N LEU A 65 -16.20 1.00 -13.71
CA LEU A 65 -16.69 -0.24 -14.32
C LEU A 65 -17.78 0.00 -15.40
N GLN A 66 -18.52 1.11 -15.31
CA GLN A 66 -19.59 1.47 -16.25
C GLN A 66 -19.12 2.33 -17.44
N SER A 67 -17.88 2.85 -17.41
CA SER A 67 -17.33 3.57 -18.55
C SER A 67 -16.74 2.58 -19.55
N ASP A 68 -17.57 2.06 -20.44
CA ASP A 68 -17.11 1.37 -21.63
C ASP A 68 -16.12 2.27 -22.40
N ASN A 69 -14.89 1.78 -22.52
CA ASN A 69 -13.95 2.10 -23.58
C ASN A 69 -13.33 3.52 -23.69
N LYS A 70 -13.27 4.32 -22.62
CA LYS A 70 -12.33 5.47 -22.55
C LYS A 70 -11.64 5.57 -21.20
N TYR A 71 -10.61 4.75 -21.02
CA TYR A 71 -9.57 5.00 -20.02
C TYR A 71 -8.97 6.39 -20.29
N ARG A 72 -9.42 7.42 -19.56
CA ARG A 72 -8.70 8.69 -19.50
C ARG A 72 -7.65 8.54 -18.40
N PRO A 73 -6.34 8.57 -18.71
CA PRO A 73 -5.27 8.50 -17.70
C PRO A 73 -5.13 9.81 -16.90
N GLY A 74 -6.25 10.41 -16.49
CA GLY A 74 -6.29 11.62 -15.69
C GLY A 74 -6.66 11.26 -14.25
N HIS A 75 -5.66 11.30 -13.36
CA HIS A 75 -5.75 10.97 -11.92
C HIS A 75 -5.66 9.48 -11.55
N GLN A 76 -4.69 8.75 -12.13
CA GLN A 76 -4.08 7.70 -11.32
C GLN A 76 -3.40 8.39 -10.14
N THR A 77 -3.94 8.20 -8.93
CA THR A 77 -3.20 8.58 -7.72
C THR A 77 -1.90 7.79 -7.78
N PRO A 78 -0.73 8.46 -7.75
CA PRO A 78 0.54 7.76 -7.81
C PRO A 78 0.57 6.71 -6.71
N SER A 79 1.20 5.56 -7.00
CA SER A 79 1.40 4.54 -5.98
C SER A 79 2.07 5.19 -4.76
N PRO A 80 1.58 4.93 -3.54
CA PRO A 80 2.22 5.44 -2.34
C PRO A 80 3.61 4.83 -2.14
N MET A 81 3.94 3.73 -2.82
CA MET A 81 5.30 3.20 -2.89
C MET A 81 6.04 3.74 -4.12
N GLN A 82 7.24 4.28 -3.91
CA GLN A 82 8.14 4.69 -4.98
C GLN A 82 9.52 4.05 -4.77
N SER A 83 10.14 3.61 -5.86
CA SER A 83 11.54 3.22 -5.88
C SER A 83 12.42 4.44 -6.16
N SER A 84 13.54 4.52 -5.46
CA SER A 84 14.58 5.52 -5.71
C SER A 84 15.66 4.94 -6.63
N PRO A 85 16.43 5.77 -7.36
CA PRO A 85 17.53 5.31 -8.20
C PRO A 85 18.60 4.48 -7.46
N ASP A 86 18.69 4.62 -6.13
CA ASP A 86 19.57 3.83 -5.27
C ASP A 86 19.03 2.41 -4.95
N GLY A 87 17.91 2.01 -5.56
CA GLY A 87 17.28 0.71 -5.35
C GLY A 87 16.46 0.59 -4.07
N ARG A 88 16.34 1.67 -3.28
CA ARG A 88 15.52 1.69 -2.06
C ARG A 88 14.07 2.04 -2.34
N TYR A 89 13.19 1.57 -1.45
CA TYR A 89 11.76 1.83 -1.51
C TYR A 89 11.35 2.84 -0.45
N TYR A 90 10.47 3.76 -0.85
CA TYR A 90 9.97 4.82 -0.02
C TYR A 90 8.44 4.84 -0.04
N LEU A 91 7.85 4.99 1.14
CA LEU A 91 6.46 5.43 1.27
C LEU A 91 6.41 6.94 1.03
N VAL A 92 5.83 7.34 -0.09
CA VAL A 92 5.66 8.73 -0.51
C VAL A 92 4.17 9.08 -0.46
N LEU A 93 3.83 9.95 0.47
CA LEU A 93 2.50 10.50 0.67
C LEU A 93 2.60 12.03 0.73
N PRO A 94 1.49 12.77 0.55
CA PRO A 94 1.51 14.23 0.67
C PRO A 94 2.12 14.68 2.01
N GLY A 95 3.28 15.32 1.95
CA GLY A 95 4.03 15.79 3.12
C GLY A 95 4.77 14.69 3.90
N LEU A 96 4.82 13.44 3.45
CA LEU A 96 5.50 12.35 4.16
C LEU A 96 6.33 11.50 3.19
N THR A 97 7.62 11.40 3.45
CA THR A 97 8.52 10.48 2.74
C THR A 97 9.30 9.67 3.76
N LEU A 98 9.07 8.36 3.80
CA LEU A 98 9.72 7.45 4.74
C LEU A 98 10.31 6.25 4.01
N ARG A 99 11.46 5.76 4.46
CA ARG A 99 12.03 4.49 3.95
C ARG A 99 11.14 3.33 4.33
N TRP A 100 10.85 2.45 3.37
CA TRP A 100 9.99 1.29 3.59
C TRP A 100 10.53 0.36 4.68
N GLU A 101 11.85 0.20 4.73
CA GLU A 101 12.58 -0.57 5.77
C GLU A 101 12.25 -0.12 7.20
N LYS A 102 11.87 1.15 7.40
CA LYS A 102 11.43 1.67 8.70
C LYS A 102 9.94 1.46 8.93
N VAL A 103 9.13 1.49 7.87
CA VAL A 103 7.67 1.39 7.95
C VAL A 103 7.22 -0.05 8.21
N GLY A 104 7.79 -1.05 7.54
CA GLY A 104 7.40 -2.46 7.67
C GLY A 104 7.33 -2.96 9.12
N PRO A 105 8.41 -2.84 9.92
CA PRO A 105 8.43 -3.29 11.30
C PRO A 105 7.40 -2.59 12.22
N ILE A 106 7.01 -1.36 11.89
CA ILE A 106 5.97 -0.62 12.64
C ILE A 106 4.61 -1.28 12.40
N LEU A 107 4.32 -1.64 11.14
CA LEU A 107 3.08 -2.29 10.76
C LEU A 107 2.97 -3.68 11.38
N ASP A 108 4.07 -4.43 11.48
CA ASP A 108 4.10 -5.74 12.15
C ASP A 108 3.71 -5.62 13.63
N ARG A 109 4.33 -4.68 14.37
CA ARG A 109 3.99 -4.43 15.78
C ARG A 109 2.54 -4.00 15.97
N LEU A 110 1.99 -3.20 15.07
CA LEU A 110 0.59 -2.78 15.11
C LEU A 110 -0.35 -3.96 14.85
N ALA A 111 -0.01 -4.83 13.90
CA ALA A 111 -0.77 -6.05 13.62
C ALA A 111 -0.78 -7.02 14.81
N GLU A 112 0.35 -7.20 15.50
CA GLU A 112 0.45 -7.99 16.74
C GLU A 112 -0.46 -7.45 17.84
N ARG A 113 -0.61 -6.13 17.93
CA ARG A 113 -1.50 -5.43 18.88
C ARG A 113 -2.95 -5.35 18.40
N ASN A 114 -3.27 -5.92 17.23
CA ASN A 114 -4.58 -5.83 16.58
C ASN A 114 -5.03 -4.36 16.34
N GLU A 115 -4.08 -3.44 16.19
CA GLU A 115 -4.32 -2.04 15.86
C GLU A 115 -4.59 -1.90 14.35
N LYS A 116 -5.74 -1.30 14.01
CA LYS A 116 -6.21 -1.19 12.60
C LYS A 116 -6.05 0.21 12.02
N ARG A 117 -5.54 1.16 12.79
CA ARG A 117 -5.46 2.58 12.44
C ARG A 117 -4.14 3.15 12.92
N LEU A 118 -3.51 3.93 12.06
CA LEU A 118 -2.29 4.65 12.34
C LEU A 118 -2.45 6.07 11.79
N THR A 119 -1.97 7.09 12.48
CA THR A 119 -1.95 8.46 11.95
C THR A 119 -0.61 8.77 11.28
N ILE A 120 -0.59 9.75 10.37
CA ILE A 120 0.66 10.26 9.78
C ILE A 120 1.64 10.72 10.87
N ALA A 121 1.14 11.39 11.93
CA ALA A 121 1.97 11.87 13.02
C ALA A 121 2.62 10.72 13.80
N GLN A 122 1.85 9.68 14.15
CA GLN A 122 2.39 8.48 14.81
C GLN A 122 3.39 7.75 13.91
N LEU A 123 3.06 7.59 12.62
CA LEU A 123 3.95 6.92 11.68
C LEU A 123 5.28 7.67 11.55
N ARG A 124 5.26 9.01 11.50
CA ARG A 124 6.48 9.83 11.56
C ARG A 124 7.25 9.58 12.84
N GLN A 125 6.59 9.67 13.99
CA GLN A 125 7.23 9.49 15.30
C GLN A 125 7.90 8.11 15.44
N TYR A 126 7.27 7.05 14.92
CA TYR A 126 7.80 5.69 14.97
C TYR A 126 8.90 5.41 13.94
N ALA A 127 8.97 6.19 12.86
CA ALA A 127 9.93 6.01 11.77
C ALA A 127 11.12 6.98 11.82
N SER A 128 11.08 7.99 12.69
CA SER A 128 12.22 8.84 13.06
C SER A 128 13.32 8.04 13.75
#